data_AF-A0A453SR89-F1
#
_entry.id   AF-A0A453SR89-F1
#
_cell.length_a   1.000
_cell.length_b   1.000
_cell.length_c   1.000
_cell.angle_alpha   90.00
_cell.angle_beta   90.00
_cell.angle_gamma   90.00
#
_symmetry.space_group_name_H-M   'P 1'
#
loop_
_entity.id
_entity.type
_entity.pdbx_description
1 polymer ?
#
loop_
_entity_poly.entity_id
_entity_poly.type
_entity_poly.pdbx_seq_one_letter_code
_entity_poly.pdbx_strand_id
1 'polypeptide(L)'
;MFESLGIICRHIIVVLKNEGCNEIPSQYVLHRWTKMAARHLAYDANGHELEGSSTCLPPVVKKLYAETCSNFGLALHVAKHSEEKMRYLHKAIGDAYTQLGQEGTVSEQSKVQEFESFVGTSFPTVINSHLPDVAKTKGSGKRLKRGSEQTVTQKEKR
;
A
#
# COMPACT_ATOMS: atom_id res chain seq x y z
N MET A 1 -6.26 -20.50 -9.70
CA MET A 1 -5.86 -19.07 -9.84
C MET A 1 -6.40 -18.25 -8.67
N PHE A 2 -7.72 -18.21 -8.43
CA PHE A 2 -8.24 -17.58 -7.22
C PHE A 2 -7.95 -18.41 -5.96
N GLU A 3 -8.11 -19.73 -5.99
CA GLU A 3 -7.81 -20.56 -4.80
C GLU A 3 -6.32 -20.52 -4.38
N SER A 4 -5.42 -20.37 -5.34
CA SER A 4 -3.97 -20.35 -5.09
C SER A 4 -3.39 -18.95 -4.88
N LEU A 5 -3.72 -17.99 -5.76
CA LEU A 5 -3.19 -16.61 -5.73
C LEU A 5 -4.22 -15.60 -5.22
N GLY A 6 -5.51 -15.97 -5.14
CA GLY A 6 -6.64 -15.09 -4.75
C GLY A 6 -6.75 -13.86 -5.61
N ILE A 7 -6.34 -14.00 -6.86
CA ILE A 7 -6.55 -13.03 -7.91
C ILE A 7 -7.72 -13.57 -8.73
N ILE A 8 -8.76 -12.76 -8.86
CA ILE A 8 -9.88 -13.07 -9.73
C ILE A 8 -9.38 -13.10 -11.18
N CYS A 9 -9.80 -14.11 -11.94
CA CYS A 9 -9.40 -14.21 -13.33
C CYS A 9 -10.16 -13.18 -14.18
N ARG A 10 -9.61 -12.87 -15.37
CA ARG A 10 -10.24 -11.92 -16.30
C ARG A 10 -11.70 -12.26 -16.63
N HIS A 11 -12.06 -13.55 -16.64
CA HIS A 11 -13.42 -13.99 -16.98
C HIS A 11 -14.45 -13.51 -15.95
N ILE A 12 -14.11 -13.56 -14.67
CA ILE A 12 -14.98 -13.10 -13.57
C ILE A 12 -15.22 -11.59 -13.69
N ILE A 13 -14.19 -10.82 -14.04
CA ILE A 13 -14.31 -9.36 -14.22
C ILE A 13 -15.28 -9.02 -15.37
N VAL A 14 -15.24 -9.79 -16.47
CA VAL A 14 -16.17 -9.60 -17.59
C VAL A 14 -17.61 -9.93 -17.20
N VAL A 15 -17.82 -11.01 -16.45
CA VAL A 15 -19.16 -11.39 -15.96
C VAL A 15 -19.72 -10.31 -15.03
N LEU A 16 -18.93 -9.82 -14.06
CA LEU A 16 -19.35 -8.76 -13.14
C LEU A 16 -19.77 -7.48 -13.88
N LYS A 17 -19.04 -7.10 -14.93
CA LYS A 17 -19.40 -5.94 -15.76
C LYS A 17 -20.70 -6.14 -16.52
N ASN A 18 -20.95 -7.33 -17.06
CA ASN A 18 -22.20 -7.62 -17.77
C ASN A 18 -23.42 -7.57 -16.85
N GLU A 19 -23.25 -7.93 -15.58
CA GLU A 19 -24.28 -7.84 -14.53
C GLU A 19 -24.41 -6.44 -13.92
N GLY A 20 -23.67 -5.44 -14.42
CA GLY A 20 -23.72 -4.06 -13.91
C GLY A 20 -23.01 -3.85 -12.57
N CYS A 21 -22.23 -4.81 -12.09
CA CYS A 21 -21.39 -4.65 -10.91
C CYS A 21 -20.14 -3.82 -11.27
N ASN A 22 -20.15 -2.54 -10.88
CA ASN A 22 -19.02 -1.63 -11.08
C ASN A 22 -17.89 -1.83 -10.05
N GLU A 23 -18.12 -2.64 -9.02
CA GLU A 23 -17.17 -2.93 -7.96
C GLU A 23 -17.00 -4.44 -7.78
N ILE A 24 -15.82 -4.85 -7.30
CA ILE A 24 -15.54 -6.25 -6.98
C ILE A 24 -16.25 -6.58 -5.66
N PRO A 25 -17.12 -7.61 -5.63
CA PRO A 25 -17.78 -8.02 -4.39
C PRO A 25 -16.79 -8.35 -3.27
N SER A 26 -17.12 -7.99 -2.03
CA SER A 26 -16.24 -8.13 -0.86
C SER A 26 -15.74 -9.56 -0.64
N GLN A 27 -16.53 -10.58 -0.99
CA GLN A 27 -16.15 -11.99 -0.93
C GLN A 27 -14.91 -12.35 -1.80
N TYR A 28 -14.58 -11.53 -2.79
CA TYR A 28 -13.38 -11.69 -3.63
C TYR A 28 -12.21 -10.80 -3.18
N VAL A 29 -12.43 -9.88 -2.23
CA VAL A 29 -11.41 -8.98 -1.68
C VAL A 29 -10.79 -9.64 -0.44
N LEU A 30 -9.75 -10.44 -0.67
CA LEU A 30 -9.04 -11.11 0.43
C LEU A 30 -8.22 -10.10 1.25
N HIS A 31 -8.04 -10.37 2.54
CA HIS A 31 -7.32 -9.49 3.48
C HIS A 31 -5.93 -9.07 2.97
N ARG A 32 -5.18 -9.98 2.34
CA ARG A 32 -3.86 -9.70 1.76
C ARG A 32 -3.85 -8.63 0.67
N TRP A 33 -4.99 -8.34 0.04
CA TRP A 33 -5.17 -7.32 -0.99
C TRP A 33 -5.74 -6.02 -0.43
N THR A 34 -5.97 -5.95 0.87
CA THR A 34 -6.45 -4.72 1.53
C THR A 34 -5.27 -3.85 1.97
N LYS A 35 -5.53 -2.56 2.18
CA LYS A 35 -4.56 -1.63 2.78
C LYS A 35 -4.09 -2.07 4.18
N MET A 36 -4.83 -2.97 4.83
CA MET A 36 -4.50 -3.53 6.14
C MET A 36 -3.61 -4.78 6.05
N ALA A 37 -3.28 -5.25 4.85
CA ALA A 37 -2.48 -6.46 4.66
C ALA A 37 -1.15 -6.42 5.42
N ALA A 38 -0.47 -5.26 5.44
CA ALA A 38 0.79 -5.06 6.16
C ALA A 38 0.63 -4.87 7.69
N ARG A 39 -0.60 -4.80 8.20
CA ARG A 39 -0.88 -4.61 9.64
C ARG A 39 -1.10 -5.91 10.38
N HIS A 40 -1.22 -7.03 9.67
CA HIS A 40 -1.46 -8.33 10.28
C HIS A 40 -0.24 -9.20 10.10
N LEU A 41 0.34 -9.63 11.23
CA LEU A 41 1.40 -10.62 11.26
C LEU A 41 0.89 -11.88 10.56
N ALA A 42 1.59 -12.29 9.51
CA ALA A 42 1.33 -13.55 8.84
C ALA A 42 2.09 -14.64 9.60
N TYR A 43 1.40 -15.66 10.06
CA TYR A 43 2.02 -16.83 10.69
C TYR A 43 1.89 -18.04 9.76
N ASP A 44 2.92 -18.87 9.69
CA ASP A 44 2.83 -20.17 9.05
C ASP A 44 2.01 -21.17 9.89
N ALA A 45 1.77 -22.37 9.33
CA ALA A 45 1.03 -23.44 10.00
C ALA A 45 1.71 -23.96 11.28
N ASN A 46 2.97 -23.58 11.51
CA ASN A 46 3.78 -23.93 12.66
C ASN A 46 3.90 -22.75 13.67
N GLY A 47 3.24 -21.62 13.39
CA GLY A 47 3.27 -20.43 14.23
C GLY A 47 4.50 -19.54 14.06
N HIS A 48 5.36 -19.77 13.06
CA HIS A 48 6.46 -18.86 12.73
C HIS A 48 5.96 -17.69 11.88
N GLU A 49 6.45 -16.50 12.19
CA GLU A 49 6.14 -15.29 11.45
C GLU A 49 6.72 -15.39 10.02
N LEU A 50 5.84 -15.44 9.02
CA LEU A 50 6.19 -15.30 7.62
C LEU A 50 6.45 -13.82 7.37
N GLU A 51 7.71 -13.51 7.08
CA GLU A 51 8.27 -12.17 6.88
C GLU A 51 7.43 -11.31 5.91
N GLY A 52 6.43 -10.62 6.48
CA GLY A 52 5.53 -9.71 5.78
C GLY A 52 5.92 -8.28 6.13
N SER A 53 6.61 -7.62 5.21
CA SER A 53 7.18 -6.26 5.33
C SER A 53 7.88 -6.03 6.65
N SER A 54 9.20 -6.26 6.67
CA SER A 54 10.11 -5.82 7.72
C SER A 54 9.71 -4.45 8.27
N THR A 55 8.98 -4.44 9.39
CA THR A 55 9.04 -3.30 10.29
C THR A 55 10.51 -3.20 10.69
N CYS A 56 11.13 -2.05 10.40
CA CYS A 56 12.47 -1.67 10.83
C CYS A 56 12.55 -1.52 12.36
N LEU A 57 11.97 -2.45 13.11
CA LEU A 57 12.13 -2.53 14.55
C LEU A 57 13.60 -2.89 14.82
N PRO A 58 14.28 -2.19 15.74
CA PRO A 58 15.59 -2.60 16.20
C PRO A 58 15.56 -4.09 16.61
N PRO A 59 16.65 -4.86 16.40
CA PRO A 59 16.69 -6.29 16.74
C PRO A 59 16.23 -6.60 18.17
N VAL A 60 16.53 -5.70 19.10
CA VAL A 60 16.09 -5.77 20.51
C VAL A 60 14.57 -5.71 20.63
N VAL A 61 13.92 -4.78 19.93
CA VAL A 61 12.47 -4.60 19.98
C VAL A 61 11.74 -5.77 19.32
N LYS A 62 12.27 -6.30 18.20
CA LYS A 62 11.75 -7.52 17.57
C LYS A 62 11.75 -8.71 18.53
N LYS A 63 12.86 -8.93 19.22
CA LYS A 63 13.00 -10.01 20.21
C LYS A 63 12.01 -9.84 21.36
N LEU A 64 11.96 -8.66 21.97
CA LEU A 64 11.05 -8.37 23.08
C LEU A 64 9.59 -8.52 22.65
N TYR A 65 9.24 -8.11 21.43
CA TYR A 65 7.90 -8.28 20.88
C TYR A 65 7.50 -9.76 20.81
N ALA A 66 8.35 -10.59 20.19
CA ALA A 66 8.10 -12.02 20.06
C ALA A 66 7.98 -12.72 21.43
N GLU A 67 8.88 -12.42 22.36
CA GLU A 67 8.84 -12.94 23.74
C GLU A 67 7.56 -12.52 24.46
N THR A 68 7.16 -11.25 24.31
CA THR A 68 5.94 -10.72 24.93
C THR A 68 4.68 -11.39 24.38
N CYS A 69 4.58 -11.58 23.07
CA CYS A 69 3.46 -12.29 22.43
C CYS A 69 3.37 -13.75 22.90
N SER A 70 4.51 -14.43 23.00
CA SER A 70 4.59 -15.81 23.49
C SER A 70 4.11 -15.91 24.94
N ASN A 71 4.64 -15.04 25.82
CA ASN A 71 4.25 -14.98 27.23
C ASN A 71 2.77 -14.65 27.41
N PHE A 72 2.23 -13.74 26.60
CA PHE A 72 0.81 -13.42 26.58
C PHE A 72 -0.04 -14.63 26.22
N GLY A 73 0.33 -15.35 25.15
CA GLY A 73 -0.36 -16.57 24.74
C GLY A 73 -0.37 -17.63 25.85
N LEU A 74 0.76 -17.82 26.53
CA LEU A 74 0.87 -18.74 27.67
C LEU A 74 0.01 -18.29 28.85
N ALA A 75 0.05 -17.01 29.20
CA ALA A 75 -0.76 -16.45 30.28
C ALA A 75 -2.27 -16.61 29.98
N LEU A 76 -2.69 -16.37 28.74
CA LEU A 76 -4.07 -16.57 28.30
C LEU A 76 -4.48 -18.05 28.41
N HIS A 77 -3.60 -18.96 28.00
CA HIS A 77 -3.84 -20.40 28.10
C HIS A 77 -4.02 -20.86 29.56
N VAL A 78 -3.22 -20.32 30.49
CA VAL A 78 -3.33 -20.61 31.92
C VAL A 78 -4.58 -19.99 32.53
N ALA A 79 -4.94 -18.77 32.11
CA ALA A 79 -6.05 -18.01 32.67
C ALA A 79 -7.44 -18.45 32.17
N LYS A 80 -7.55 -19.03 30.96
CA LYS A 80 -8.84 -19.31 30.30
C LYS A 80 -9.84 -20.17 31.11
N HIS A 81 -9.35 -20.95 32.08
CA HIS A 81 -10.18 -21.84 32.89
C HIS A 81 -10.45 -21.30 34.31
N SER A 82 -10.01 -20.08 34.64
CA SER A 82 -10.18 -19.47 35.95
C SER A 82 -10.60 -18.01 35.80
N GLU A 83 -11.80 -17.71 36.29
CA GLU A 83 -12.35 -16.36 36.22
C GLU A 83 -11.48 -15.34 36.98
N GLU A 84 -10.96 -15.72 38.15
CA GLU A 84 -10.05 -14.90 38.93
C GLU A 84 -8.76 -14.57 38.17
N LYS A 85 -8.11 -15.58 37.58
CA LYS A 85 -6.87 -15.40 36.80
C LYS A 85 -7.13 -14.59 35.53
N MET A 86 -8.27 -14.80 34.87
CA MET A 86 -8.64 -14.03 33.68
C MET A 86 -8.91 -12.56 34.02
N ARG A 87 -9.60 -12.28 35.15
CA ARG A 87 -9.79 -10.91 35.63
C ARG A 87 -8.45 -10.23 35.95
N TYR A 88 -7.54 -10.95 36.61
CA TYR A 88 -6.20 -10.44 36.88
C TYR A 88 -5.45 -10.10 35.58
N LEU A 89 -5.43 -11.03 34.62
CA LEU A 89 -4.77 -10.84 33.33
C LEU A 89 -5.37 -9.65 32.57
N HIS A 90 -6.70 -9.59 32.47
CA HIS A 90 -7.42 -8.47 31.84
C HIS A 90 -7.07 -7.12 32.49
N LYS A 91 -7.04 -7.06 33.83
CA LYS A 91 -6.66 -5.84 34.55
C LYS A 91 -5.21 -5.46 34.25
N ALA A 92 -4.26 -6.40 34.34
CA ALA A 92 -2.85 -6.13 34.11
C ALA A 92 -2.58 -5.59 32.69
N ILE A 93 -3.27 -6.13 31.67
CA ILE A 93 -3.18 -5.64 30.29
C ILE A 93 -3.77 -4.23 30.17
N GLY A 94 -4.93 -3.99 30.80
CA GLY A 94 -5.56 -2.67 30.82
C GLY A 94 -4.67 -1.60 31.47
N ASP A 95 -4.07 -1.93 32.62
CA ASP A 95 -3.14 -1.06 33.33
C ASP A 95 -1.90 -0.77 32.45
N ALA A 96 -1.32 -1.79 31.80
CA ALA A 96 -0.20 -1.60 30.88
C ALA A 96 -0.57 -0.72 29.67
N TYR A 97 -1.76 -0.92 29.08
CA TYR A 97 -2.23 -0.12 27.95
C TYR A 97 -2.41 1.35 28.33
N THR A 98 -2.96 1.63 29.51
CA THR A 98 -3.13 3.01 30.00
C THR A 98 -1.80 3.71 30.28
N GLN A 99 -0.78 3.00 30.78
CA GLN A 99 0.56 3.55 30.95
C GLN A 99 1.23 3.90 29.60
N LEU A 100 1.09 3.01 28.61
CA LEU A 100 1.61 3.23 27.25
C LEU A 100 0.93 4.41 26.52
N GLY A 101 -0.34 4.69 26.84
CA GLY A 101 -1.11 5.79 26.23
C GLY A 101 -0.82 7.18 26.81
N GLN A 102 -0.19 7.29 27.99
CA GLN A 102 0.06 8.57 28.66
C GLN A 102 1.34 9.28 28.20
N GLU A 103 2.23 8.61 27.45
CA GLU A 103 3.46 9.23 26.91
C GLU A 103 3.24 9.97 25.57
N GLY A 104 2.03 9.95 25.03
CA GLY A 104 1.68 10.74 23.84
C GLY A 104 0.85 11.96 24.21
N THR A 105 1.48 13.10 24.47
CA THR A 105 0.86 14.34 24.00
C THR A 105 0.77 14.18 22.48
N VAL A 106 -0.42 13.81 21.99
CA VAL A 106 -0.74 13.93 20.58
C VAL A 106 -0.72 15.42 20.29
N SER A 107 0.47 15.94 20.02
CA SER A 107 0.60 17.12 19.19
C SER A 107 -0.11 16.73 17.91
N GLU A 108 -1.27 17.34 17.67
CA GLU A 108 -1.97 17.28 16.40
C GLU A 108 -1.06 17.92 15.34
N GLN A 109 0.02 17.23 14.98
CA GLN A 109 0.74 17.54 13.78
C GLN A 109 -0.26 17.21 12.67
N SER A 110 -0.72 18.27 12.01
CA SER A 110 -1.50 18.16 10.79
C SER A 110 -0.83 17.13 9.89
N LYS A 111 -1.61 16.24 9.25
CA LYS A 111 -1.09 15.21 8.33
C LYS A 111 -0.09 15.80 7.32
N VAL A 112 -0.28 17.06 6.94
CA VAL A 112 0.64 17.84 6.09
C VAL A 112 2.05 17.90 6.69
N GLN A 113 2.18 18.22 7.97
CA GLN A 113 3.44 18.37 8.68
C GLN A 113 4.20 17.04 8.82
N GLU A 114 3.47 15.93 9.00
CA GLU A 114 4.05 14.58 8.99
C GLU A 114 4.66 14.28 7.61
N PHE A 115 3.93 14.54 6.52
CA PHE A 115 4.42 14.34 5.16
C PHE A 115 5.61 15.27 4.81
N GLU A 116 5.55 16.55 5.17
CA GLU A 116 6.64 17.50 4.92
C GLU A 116 7.93 17.11 5.67
N SER A 117 7.81 16.62 6.90
CA SER A 117 8.95 16.15 7.68
C SER A 117 9.58 14.89 7.07
N PHE A 118 8.77 13.97 6.54
CA PHE A 118 9.24 12.77 5.87
C PHE A 118 9.93 13.06 4.53
N VAL A 119 9.36 13.97 3.73
CA VAL A 119 9.89 14.34 2.41
C VAL A 119 11.04 15.36 2.54
N GLY A 120 11.16 16.03 3.68
CA GLY A 120 12.18 17.06 3.96
C GLY A 120 11.95 18.37 3.21
N THR A 121 10.76 18.55 2.60
CA THR A 121 10.38 19.75 1.86
C THR A 121 8.92 20.10 2.14
N SER A 122 8.62 21.39 2.26
CA SER A 122 7.25 21.86 2.44
C SER A 122 6.48 21.79 1.13
N PHE A 123 5.16 21.55 1.21
CA PHE A 123 4.32 21.55 0.02
C PHE A 123 4.25 22.98 -0.54
N PRO A 124 4.61 23.19 -1.81
CA PRO A 124 4.53 24.52 -2.40
C PRO A 124 3.06 24.93 -2.57
N THR A 125 2.70 26.10 -2.04
CA THR A 125 1.34 26.68 -2.15
C THR A 125 0.94 27.01 -3.59
N VAL A 126 1.92 27.13 -4.50
CA VAL A 126 1.73 27.47 -5.91
C VAL A 126 2.48 26.46 -6.78
N ILE A 127 1.73 25.71 -7.59
CA ILE A 127 2.29 24.77 -8.58
C ILE A 127 2.25 25.46 -9.95
N ASN A 128 3.38 26.03 -10.38
CA ASN A 128 3.53 26.53 -11.75
C ASN A 128 3.79 25.34 -12.68
N SER A 129 2.70 24.81 -13.26
CA SER A 129 2.77 23.75 -14.26
C SER A 129 3.13 24.36 -15.61
N HIS A 130 4.40 24.27 -16.01
CA HIS A 130 4.78 24.58 -17.39
C HIS A 130 4.36 23.43 -18.30
N LEU A 131 3.80 23.77 -19.46
CA LEU A 131 3.52 22.78 -20.50
C LEU A 131 4.85 22.13 -20.92
N PRO A 132 4.91 20.79 -21.06
CA PRO A 132 6.10 20.12 -21.56
C PRO A 132 6.44 20.66 -22.94
N ASP A 133 7.74 20.82 -23.19
CA ASP A 133 8.24 21.36 -24.45
C ASP A 133 7.77 20.47 -25.62
N VAL A 134 7.18 21.08 -26.65
CA VAL A 134 6.58 20.32 -27.75
C VAL A 134 7.69 19.63 -28.55
N ALA A 135 7.87 18.33 -28.29
CA ALA A 135 8.83 17.52 -29.02
C ALA A 135 8.36 17.32 -30.47
N LYS A 136 9.21 17.68 -31.45
CA LYS A 136 8.96 17.36 -32.86
C LYS A 136 9.19 15.86 -33.08
N THR A 137 8.13 15.06 -32.99
CA THR A 137 8.16 13.60 -33.14
C THR A 137 8.24 13.11 -34.59
N LYS A 138 8.19 14.02 -35.57
CA LYS A 138 8.30 13.68 -37.00
C LYS A 138 9.56 14.33 -37.58
N GLY A 139 10.46 13.50 -38.12
CA GLY A 139 11.76 13.92 -38.64
C GLY A 139 11.64 15.07 -39.64
N SER A 140 12.49 16.08 -39.47
CA SER A 140 12.63 17.26 -40.35
C SER A 140 13.29 16.93 -41.71
N GLY A 141 13.08 15.72 -42.21
CA GLY A 141 13.60 15.30 -43.51
C GLY A 141 12.85 16.03 -44.62
N LYS A 142 13.58 16.74 -45.48
CA LYS A 142 13.00 17.27 -46.73
C LYS A 142 12.50 16.09 -47.54
N ARG A 143 11.19 16.06 -47.83
CA ARG A 143 10.56 15.01 -48.64
C ARG A 143 11.23 14.97 -50.02
N LEU A 144 11.70 13.80 -50.42
CA LEU A 144 12.13 13.54 -51.80
C LEU A 144 10.91 13.70 -52.71
N LYS A 145 10.97 14.68 -53.63
CA LYS A 145 9.88 14.95 -54.58
C LYS A 145 9.77 13.84 -55.61
N ARG A 146 8.54 13.41 -55.89
CA ARG A 146 8.23 12.44 -56.95
C ARG A 146 8.47 13.08 -58.31
N GLY A 147 8.90 12.32 -59.33
CA GLY A 147 9.23 12.86 -60.66
C GLY A 147 8.13 13.71 -61.30
N SER A 148 6.85 13.39 -61.02
CA SER A 148 5.69 14.18 -61.45
C SER A 148 5.65 15.60 -60.86
N GLU A 149 6.19 15.80 -59.65
CA GLU A 149 6.25 17.11 -59.00
C GLU A 149 7.40 17.97 -59.53
N GLN A 150 8.47 17.35 -60.03
CA GLN A 150 9.62 18.07 -60.62
C GLN A 150 9.25 18.70 -61.96
N THR A 151 8.46 18.01 -62.78
CA THR A 151 7.95 18.51 -64.07
C THR A 151 7.03 19.71 -63.94
N VAL A 152 6.25 19.82 -62.86
CA VAL A 152 5.38 20.99 -62.62
C VAL A 152 6.22 22.22 -62.25
N THR A 153 7.23 22.07 -61.38
CA THR A 153 8.11 23.18 -61.01
C THR A 153 9.04 23.67 -62.13
N GLN A 154 9.32 22.87 -63.17
CA GLN A 154 10.07 23.33 -64.33
C GLN A 154 9.22 24.14 -65.32
N LYS A 155 7.90 23.91 -65.38
CA LYS A 155 6.99 24.70 -66.22
C LYS A 155 6.69 26.09 -65.65
N GLU A 156 6.71 26.26 -64.33
CA GLU A 156 6.53 27.57 -63.68
C GLU A 156 7.77 28.48 -63.76
N LYS A 157 8.94 27.96 -64.19
CA LYS A 157 10.20 28.72 -64.30
C LYS A 157 10.56 29.12 -65.74
N ARG A 158 9.65 28.97 -66.70
CA ARG A 158 9.82 29.48 -68.08
C ARG A 158 8.86 30.60 -68.37
#